data_AF-A0A533V166-F1
#
_entry.id   AF-A0A533V166-F1
#
_cell.length_a   1.000
_cell.length_b   1.000
_cell.length_c   1.000
_cell.angle_alpha   90.00
_cell.angle_beta   90.00
_cell.angle_gamma   90.00
#
_symmetry.space_group_name_H-M   'P 1'
#
loop_
_entity.id
_entity.type
_entity.pdbx_description
1 polymer ?
#
loop_
_entity_poly.entity_id
_entity_poly.type
_entity_poly.pdbx_seq_one_letter_code
_entity_poly.pdbx_strand_id
1 'polypeptide(L)' 'RGEKPSPGTIYPALKSLKDLGFLSEDKEGKTITYKLTSKGEKALEIAKKRFTRTFLGVIK' A
#
# COMPACT_ATOMS: atom_id res chain seq x y z
N ARG A 1 -7.40 15.03 6.43
CA ARG A 1 -6.56 14.71 7.60
C ARG A 1 -5.94 13.34 7.36
N GLY A 2 -4.62 13.22 7.40
CA GLY A 2 -3.94 11.93 7.24
C GLY A 2 -3.66 11.35 8.62
N GLU A 3 -4.64 10.68 9.20
CA GLU A 3 -4.46 10.00 10.50
C GLU A 3 -3.85 8.61 10.28
N LYS A 4 -3.06 8.15 11.25
CA LYS A 4 -2.43 6.83 11.18
C LYS A 4 -3.53 5.77 11.10
N PRO A 5 -3.49 4.86 10.11
CA PRO A 5 -4.51 3.83 9.99
C PRO A 5 -4.53 2.94 11.23
N SER A 6 -5.74 2.59 11.67
CA SER A 6 -5.95 1.70 12.81
C SER A 6 -5.43 0.29 12.51
N PRO A 7 -5.10 -0.53 13.54
CA PRO A 7 -4.82 -1.96 13.38
C PRO A 7 -5.88 -2.70 12.55
N GLY A 8 -7.16 -2.40 12.80
CA GLY A 8 -8.30 -2.99 12.09
C GLY A 8 -8.41 -2.58 10.61
N THR A 9 -7.64 -1.58 10.17
CA THR A 9 -7.58 -1.13 8.78
C THR A 9 -6.27 -1.54 8.10
N ILE A 10 -5.14 -1.42 8.81
CA ILE A 10 -3.82 -1.63 8.21
C ILE A 10 -3.52 -3.11 7.96
N TYR A 11 -3.85 -4.01 8.89
CA TYR A 11 -3.53 -5.43 8.72
C TYR A 11 -4.37 -6.10 7.62
N PRO A 12 -5.70 -5.86 7.52
CA PRO A 12 -6.47 -6.35 6.38
C PRO A 12 -5.99 -5.82 5.04
N ALA A 13 -5.55 -4.56 4.98
CA ALA A 13 -4.98 -3.98 3.78
C ALA A 13 -3.66 -4.64 3.38
N LEU A 14 -2.73 -4.84 4.32
CA LEU A 14 -1.46 -5.53 4.08
C LEU A 14 -1.68 -6.97 3.60
N LYS A 15 -2.61 -7.70 4.23
CA LYS A 15 -2.99 -9.05 3.81
C LYS A 15 -3.49 -9.06 2.37
N SER A 16 -4.42 -8.16 2.03
CA SER A 16 -4.98 -8.06 0.68
C SER A 16 -3.92 -7.71 -0.37
N LEU A 17 -3.02 -6.77 -0.07
CA LEU A 17 -1.94 -6.38 -0.97
C LEU A 17 -0.94 -7.52 -1.22
N LYS A 18 -0.68 -8.35 -0.20
CA LYS A 18 0.11 -9.57 -0.34
C LYS A 18 -0.62 -10.61 -1.21
N ASP A 19 -1.88 -10.89 -0.92
CA ASP A 19 -2.67 -11.89 -1.64
C ASP A 19 -2.82 -11.53 -3.14
N LEU A 20 -2.82 -10.24 -3.47
CA LEU A 20 -2.81 -9.72 -4.84
C LEU A 20 -1.42 -9.72 -5.51
N GLY A 21 -0.36 -10.09 -4.77
CA GLY A 21 1.02 -10.17 -5.25
C GLY A 21 1.75 -8.83 -5.35
N PHE A 22 1.24 -7.77 -4.70
CA PHE A 22 1.89 -6.47 -4.67
C PHE A 22 2.94 -6.35 -3.57
N LEU A 23 2.83 -7.16 -2.51
CA LEU A 23 3.79 -7.23 -1.42
C LEU A 23 4.36 -8.65 -1.30
N SER A 24 5.65 -8.73 -0.96
CA SER A 24 6.27 -9.92 -0.38
C SER A 24 6.35 -9.77 1.14
N GLU A 25 6.25 -10.87 1.87
CA GLU A 25 6.45 -10.90 3.32
C GLU A 25 7.74 -11.65 3.66
N ASP A 26 8.46 -11.12 4.64
CA ASP A 26 9.63 -11.77 5.24
C ASP A 26 9.41 -11.82 6.75
N LYS A 27 9.52 -13.02 7.34
CA LYS A 27 9.16 -13.25 8.74
C LYS A 27 10.41 -13.64 9.54
N GLU A 28 10.77 -12.79 10.49
CA GLU A 28 11.85 -13.01 11.43
C GLU A 28 11.29 -13.09 12.85
N GLY A 29 11.13 -14.32 13.35
CA GLY A 29 10.51 -14.59 14.65
C GLY A 29 9.07 -14.08 14.74
N LYS A 30 8.86 -13.03 15.56
CA LYS A 30 7.56 -12.37 15.75
C LYS A 30 7.33 -11.16 14.83
N THR A 31 8.37 -10.74 14.09
CA THR A 31 8.32 -9.57 13.22
C THR A 31 8.04 -10.00 11.78
N ILE A 32 7.14 -9.27 11.11
CA ILE A 32 6.86 -9.45 9.68
C ILE A 32 7.20 -8.16 8.97
N THR A 33 8.12 -8.24 8.00
CA THR A 33 8.52 -7.12 7.15
C THR A 33 7.90 -7.30 5.77
N TYR A 34 7.16 -6.29 5.32
CA TYR A 34 6.58 -6.26 3.98
C TYR A 34 7.46 -5.43 3.04
N LYS A 35 7.66 -5.93 1.81
CA LYS A 35 8.41 -5.23 0.75
C LYS A 35 7.56 -5.20 -0.52
N LEU A 36 7.70 -4.14 -1.32
CA LEU A 36 7.06 -4.09 -2.63
C LEU A 36 7.70 -5.13 -3.55
N THR A 37 6.86 -5.85 -4.28
CA THR A 37 7.31 -6.63 -5.43
C THR A 37 7.47 -5.72 -6.64
N SER A 38 8.13 -6.18 -7.71
CA SER A 38 8.19 -5.42 -8.98
C SER A 38 6.79 -5.13 -9.55
N LYS A 39 5.79 -5.99 -9.27
CA LYS A 39 4.38 -5.74 -9.60
C LYS A 39 3.79 -4.63 -8.73
N GLY A 40 4.10 -4.65 -7.43
CA GLY A 40 3.70 -3.61 -6.47
C GLY A 40 4.23 -2.23 -6.82
N GLU A 41 5.50 -2.13 -7.21
CA GLU A 41 6.11 -0.85 -7.63
C GLU A 41 5.39 -0.25 -8.85
N LYS A 42 5.14 -1.05 -9.88
CA LYS A 42 4.39 -0.59 -11.06
C LYS A 42 2.97 -0.14 -10.69
N ALA A 43 2.29 -0.89 -9.83
CA ALA A 43 0.94 -0.54 -9.37
C ALA A 43 0.93 0.77 -8.56
N LEU A 44 1.94 0.97 -7.69
CA LEU A 44 2.10 2.19 -6.91
C LEU A 44 2.26 3.42 -7.81
N GLU A 45 3.09 3.34 -8.85
CA GLU A 45 3.28 4.46 -9.79
C GLU A 45 2.00 4.82 -10.54
N ILE A 46 1.20 3.82 -10.94
CA ILE A 46 -0.11 4.05 -11.56
C ILE A 46 -1.08 4.69 -10.55
N ALA A 47 -1.13 4.17 -9.33
CA ALA A 47 -2.01 4.66 -8.27
C ALA A 47 -1.68 6.12 -7.90
N LYS A 48 -0.39 6.47 -7.75
CA LYS A 48 0.07 7.84 -7.52
C LYS A 48 -0.42 8.78 -8.62
N LYS A 49 -0.17 8.45 -9.89
CA LYS A 49 -0.60 9.27 -11.03
C LYS A 49 -2.11 9.48 -11.08
N ARG A 50 -2.89 8.44 -10.76
CA ARG A 50 -4.36 8.54 -10.70
C ARG A 50 -4.79 9.43 -9.54
N PHE A 51 -4.23 9.22 -8.36
CA PHE A 51 -4.54 10.01 -7.17
C PHE A 51 -4.25 11.50 -7.40
N THR A 52 -3.06 11.84 -7.89
CA THR A 52 -2.68 13.22 -8.16
C THR A 52 -3.60 13.87 -9.19
N ARG A 53 -3.88 13.18 -10.31
CA ARG A 53 -4.81 13.68 -11.34
C ARG A 53 -6.21 13.95 -10.79
N THR A 54 -6.73 13.06 -9.95
CA THR A 54 -8.08 13.19 -9.41
C THR A 54 -8.18 14.26 -8.33
N PHE A 55 -7.19 14.37 -7.43
CA PHE A 55 -7.32 15.18 -6.22
C PHE A 55 -6.53 16.50 -6.26
N LEU A 56 -5.40 16.59 -6.97
CA LEU A 56 -4.62 17.84 -7.06
C LEU A 56 -5.19 18.85 -8.07
N GLY A 57 -6.01 18.40 -9.03
CA GLY A 57 -6.76 19.31 -9.90
C GLY A 57 -8.01 19.93 -9.24
N VAL A 58 -8.43 19.40 -8.10
CA VAL A 58 -9.67 19.77 -7.38
C VAL A 58 -9.40 20.63 -6.15
N ILE A 59 -8.21 20.50 -5.55
CA ILE A 59 -7.77 21.33 -4.43
C ILE A 59 -6.94 22.49 -5.02
N LYS A 60 -7.56 23.65 -5.17
CA LYS A 60 -6.93 24.91 -5.59
C LYS A 60 -6.97 25.91 -4.45
#